data_AF-Q74KW4-F1
#
_entry.id   AF-Q74KW4-F1
#
_cell.length_a   1.000
_cell.length_b   1.000
_cell.length_c   1.000
_cell.angle_alpha   90.00
_cell.angle_beta   90.00
_cell.angle_gamma   90.00
#
_symmetry.space_group_name_H-M   'P 1'
#
loop_
_entity.id
_entity.type
_entity.pdbx_description
1 polymer ?
#
loop_
_entity_poly.entity_id
_entity_poly.type
_entity_poly.pdbx_seq_one_letter_code
_entity_poly.pdbx_strand_id
1 'polypeptide(L)'
;MTVMTIGEALKETRKNLGLSQTEMAYPILTKSYYSKIERGIHEINASDLIKILEMHDVDISKFLVKCGLRIIELIKNIGESS
;
A
#
# COMPACT_ATOMS: atom_id res chain seq x y z
N MET A 1 5.39 7.62 -15.69
CA MET A 1 5.00 6.92 -14.44
C MET A 1 3.55 6.53 -14.60
N THR A 2 3.21 5.25 -14.59
CA THR A 2 1.81 4.79 -14.52
C THR A 2 1.36 4.86 -13.07
N VAL A 3 0.30 5.60 -12.79
CA VAL A 3 -0.29 5.68 -11.45
C VAL A 3 -0.98 4.36 -11.15
N MET A 4 -0.61 3.71 -10.03
CA MET A 4 -1.23 2.46 -9.57
C MET A 4 -2.29 2.74 -8.51
N THR A 5 -3.32 1.89 -8.47
CA THR A 5 -4.15 1.78 -7.27
C THR A 5 -3.36 1.15 -6.11
N ILE A 6 -3.81 1.33 -4.87
CA ILE A 6 -3.19 0.69 -3.69
C ILE A 6 -3.15 -0.84 -3.86
N GLY A 7 -4.23 -1.44 -4.38
CA GLY A 7 -4.31 -2.88 -4.60
C GLY A 7 -3.30 -3.39 -5.64
N GLU A 8 -3.10 -2.65 -6.73
CA GLU A 8 -2.10 -2.98 -7.75
C GLU A 8 -0.67 -2.84 -7.21
N ALA A 9 -0.39 -1.76 -6.47
CA ALA A 9 0.91 -1.52 -5.85
C ALA A 9 1.24 -2.59 -4.79
N LEU A 10 0.26 -3.00 -3.97
CA LEU A 10 0.38 -4.12 -3.03
C LEU A 10 0.69 -5.43 -3.75
N LYS A 11 0.00 -5.71 -4.86
CA LYS A 11 0.22 -6.91 -5.67
C LYS A 11 1.60 -6.96 -6.29
N GLU A 12 2.07 -5.85 -6.84
CA GLU A 12 3.43 -5.75 -7.37
C GLU A 12 4.47 -5.96 -6.26
N THR A 13 4.32 -5.23 -5.14
CA THR A 13 5.24 -5.30 -4.00
C THR A 13 5.34 -6.73 -3.47
N ARG A 14 4.20 -7.38 -3.25
CA ARG A 14 4.15 -8.78 -2.82
C ARG A 14 4.89 -9.71 -3.79
N LYS A 15 4.67 -9.57 -5.10
CA LYS A 15 5.33 -10.39 -6.12
C LYS A 15 6.84 -10.16 -6.13
N ASN A 16 7.31 -8.92 -5.95
CA ASN A 16 8.72 -8.60 -5.88
C ASN A 16 9.41 -9.19 -4.64
N LEU A 17 8.67 -9.35 -3.54
CA LEU A 17 9.13 -10.04 -2.33
C LEU A 17 9.05 -11.57 -2.43
N GLY A 18 8.48 -12.13 -3.52
CA GLY A 18 8.32 -13.57 -3.68
C GLY A 18 7.24 -14.19 -2.78
N LEU A 19 6.35 -13.39 -2.20
CA LEU A 19 5.39 -13.84 -1.19
C LEU A 19 4.06 -14.30 -1.79
N SER A 20 3.45 -15.29 -1.15
CA SER A 20 2.03 -15.61 -1.33
C SER A 20 1.14 -14.53 -0.71
N GLN A 21 -0.15 -14.51 -1.11
CA GLN A 21 -1.12 -13.59 -0.51
C GLN A 21 -1.31 -13.82 1.00
N THR A 22 -1.11 -15.05 1.48
CA THR A 22 -1.19 -15.35 2.92
C THR A 22 0.01 -14.77 3.66
N GLU A 23 1.23 -15.01 3.16
CA GLU A 23 2.47 -14.52 3.78
C GLU A 23 2.52 -12.99 3.82
N MET A 24 1.98 -12.33 2.79
CA MET A 24 1.91 -10.87 2.76
C MET A 24 0.97 -10.29 3.83
N ALA A 25 -0.16 -10.96 4.07
CA ALA A 25 -1.30 -10.35 4.73
C ALA A 25 -1.51 -10.80 6.18
N TYR A 26 -1.15 -12.04 6.51
CA TYR A 26 -1.38 -12.59 7.86
C TYR A 26 -0.32 -12.08 8.84
N PRO A 27 -0.67 -11.75 10.11
CA PRO A 27 -1.98 -11.90 10.76
C PRO A 27 -2.92 -10.70 10.59
N ILE A 28 -2.52 -9.65 9.87
CA ILE A 28 -3.28 -8.40 9.76
C ILE A 28 -4.62 -8.60 9.03
N LEU A 29 -4.59 -9.32 7.91
CA LEU A 29 -5.76 -9.63 7.09
C LEU A 29 -5.81 -11.11 6.72
N THR A 30 -7.01 -11.61 6.45
CA THR A 30 -7.16 -12.92 5.85
C THR A 30 -6.74 -12.90 4.38
N LYS A 31 -6.21 -14.02 3.87
CA LYS A 31 -5.88 -14.20 2.45
C LYS A 31 -7.04 -13.79 1.52
N SER A 32 -8.28 -14.18 1.84
CA SER A 32 -9.45 -13.90 1.01
C SER A 32 -9.75 -12.40 0.91
N TYR A 33 -9.64 -11.68 2.03
CA TYR A 33 -9.85 -10.24 2.04
C TYR A 33 -8.73 -9.50 1.28
N TYR A 34 -7.47 -9.86 1.53
CA TYR A 34 -6.33 -9.30 0.80
C TYR A 34 -6.39 -9.57 -0.72
N SER A 35 -6.85 -10.76 -1.13
CA SER A 35 -7.08 -11.10 -2.55
C SER A 35 -8.15 -10.23 -3.22
N LYS A 36 -9.15 -9.75 -2.47
CA LYS A 36 -10.15 -8.81 -2.99
C LYS A 36 -9.56 -7.40 -3.15
N ILE A 37 -8.66 -6.99 -2.26
CA ILE A 37 -7.93 -5.73 -2.35
C ILE A 37 -7.04 -5.69 -3.60
N GLU A 38 -6.23 -6.74 -3.84
CA GLU A 38 -5.39 -6.83 -5.05
C GLU A 38 -6.16 -6.83 -6.38
N ARG A 39 -7.48 -7.07 -6.33
CA ARG A 39 -8.39 -7.06 -7.48
C ARG A 39 -9.25 -5.79 -7.57
N GLY A 40 -9.07 -4.84 -6.65
CA GLY A 40 -9.86 -3.60 -6.60
C GLY A 40 -11.34 -3.81 -6.23
N ILE A 41 -11.68 -4.93 -5.60
CA ILE A 41 -13.06 -5.22 -5.16
C ILE A 41 -13.31 -4.62 -3.77
N HIS A 42 -12.27 -4.52 -2.94
CA HIS A 42 -12.33 -3.90 -1.63
C HIS A 42 -11.20 -2.90 -1.47
N GLU A 43 -11.50 -1.79 -0.82
CA GLU A 43 -10.49 -0.87 -0.31
C GLU A 43 -9.83 -1.45 0.95
N ILE A 44 -8.59 -1.03 1.19
CA ILE A 44 -7.87 -1.30 2.45
C ILE A 44 -7.89 -0.02 3.29
N ASN A 45 -8.12 -0.15 4.60
CA ASN A 45 -8.00 1.01 5.48
C ASN A 45 -6.52 1.36 5.71
N ALA A 46 -6.25 2.62 6.05
CA ALA A 46 -4.89 3.11 6.22
C ALA A 46 -4.11 2.36 7.31
N SER A 47 -4.74 1.99 8.43
CA SER A 47 -4.03 1.29 9.52
C SER A 47 -3.51 -0.07 9.09
N ASP A 48 -4.35 -0.86 8.40
CA ASP A 48 -3.97 -2.19 7.92
C ASP A 48 -2.94 -2.10 6.81
N LEU A 49 -3.02 -1.09 5.93
CA LEU A 49 -2.00 -0.82 4.93
C LEU A 49 -0.64 -0.56 5.59
N ILE A 50 -0.57 0.37 6.55
CA ILE A 50 0.69 0.70 7.22
C ILE A 50 1.26 -0.52 7.95
N LYS A 51 0.44 -1.26 8.70
CA LYS A 51 0.89 -2.48 9.39
C LYS A 51 1.44 -3.53 8.43
N ILE A 52 0.81 -3.74 7.28
CA ILE A 52 1.30 -4.69 6.26
C ILE A 52 2.64 -4.22 5.68
N LEU A 53 2.80 -2.93 5.39
CA LEU A 53 4.06 -2.40 4.85
C LEU A 53 5.20 -2.50 5.88
N GLU A 54 4.93 -2.12 7.14
CA GLU A 54 5.91 -2.23 8.23
C GLU A 54 6.32 -3.68 8.52
N MET A 55 5.37 -4.61 8.49
CA MET A 55 5.64 -6.05 8.72
C MET A 55 6.63 -6.66 7.71
N HIS A 56 6.74 -6.08 6.51
CA HIS A 56 7.62 -6.55 5.43
C HIS A 56 8.75 -5.56 5.10
N ASP A 57 9.04 -4.61 6.01
CA ASP A 57 10.08 -3.58 5.85
C ASP A 57 9.95 -2.81 4.53
N VAL A 58 8.73 -2.57 4.06
CA VAL A 58 8.45 -1.81 2.84
C VAL A 58 8.43 -0.32 3.16
N ASP A 59 9.31 0.45 2.53
CA ASP A 59 9.33 1.91 2.64
C ASP A 59 7.99 2.51 2.19
N ILE A 60 7.25 3.06 3.17
CA ILE A 60 5.91 3.62 2.98
C ILE A 60 5.93 4.78 1.99
N SER A 61 6.93 5.66 2.06
CA SER A 61 7.01 6.83 1.17
C SER A 61 7.21 6.40 -0.28
N LYS A 62 8.13 5.45 -0.51
CA LYS A 62 8.38 4.87 -1.83
C LYS A 62 7.16 4.11 -2.35
N PHE A 63 6.46 3.39 -1.48
CA PHE A 63 5.21 2.71 -1.84
C PHE A 63 4.14 3.70 -2.32
N LEU A 64 3.91 4.78 -1.57
CA LEU A 64 2.89 5.79 -1.89
C LEU A 64 3.21 6.56 -3.18
N VAL A 65 4.49 6.79 -3.49
CA VAL A 65 4.92 7.36 -4.77
C VAL A 65 4.50 6.48 -5.96
N LYS A 66 4.53 5.14 -5.84
CA LYS A 66 4.02 4.22 -6.88
C LYS A 66 2.52 4.44 -7.15
N CYS A 67 1.80 4.84 -6.10
CA CYS A 67 0.36 5.09 -6.15
C CYS A 67 0.02 6.49 -6.67
N GLY A 68 1.02 7.27 -7.14
CA GLY A 68 0.83 8.65 -7.59
C GLY A 68 0.66 9.66 -6.46
N LEU A 69 0.82 9.25 -5.20
CA LEU A 69 0.74 10.13 -4.03
C LEU A 69 2.11 10.71 -3.72
N ARG A 70 2.27 12.02 -3.94
CA ARG A 70 3.50 12.76 -3.62
C ARG A 70 3.35 13.46 -2.27
N ILE A 71 3.75 12.79 -1.19
CA ILE A 71 3.62 13.32 0.19
C ILE A 71 4.36 14.66 0.37
N ILE A 72 5.48 14.87 -0.33
CA ILE A 72 6.28 16.11 -0.23
C ILE A 72 5.51 17.35 -0.71
N GLU A 73 4.60 17.24 -1.69
CA GLU A 73 3.77 18.37 -2.13
C GLU A 73 2.58 18.63 -1.20
N LEU A 74 2.03 17.60 -0.59
CA LEU A 74 0.94 17.76 0.39
C LEU A 74 1.41 18.49 1.65
N ILE A 75 2.61 18.20 2.17
CA ILE A 75 3.14 18.87 3.37
C ILE A 75 3.48 20.34 3.09
N LYS A 76 4.01 20.67 1.91
CA LYS A 76 4.29 22.07 1.52
C LYS A 76 3.03 22.92 1.50
N ASN A 77 1.90 22.38 1.03
CA ASN A 77 0.63 23.12 0.95
C ASN A 77 -0.08 23.28 2.31
N ILE A 78 0.21 22.42 3.29
CA ILE A 78 -0.37 22.53 4.63
C ILE A 78 0.36 23.61 5.46
N GLY A 79 1.64 23.87 5.17
CA GLY A 79 2.47 24.86 5.87
C GLY A 79 2.32 26.31 5.40
N GLU A 80 1.70 26.58 4.25
CA GLU A 80 1.49 27.94 3.72
C GLU A 80 0.09 28.50 4.00
N SER A 81 -0.77 27.76 4.72
CA SER A 81 -2.12 28.20 5.11
C SER A 81 -2.18 28.74 6.55
N SER A 82 -1.05 29.15 7.13
CA SER A 82 -0.96 29.73 8.49
C SER A 82 -0.31 31.11 8.46
#